data_AF-A0A327Z4F8-F1
#
_entry.id   AF-A0A327Z4F8-F1
#
_cell.length_a   1.000
_cell.length_b   1.000
_cell.length_c   1.000
_cell.angle_alpha   90.00
_cell.angle_beta   90.00
_cell.angle_gamma   90.00
#
_symmetry.space_group_name_H-M   'P 1'
#
loop_
_entity.id
_entity.type
_entity.pdbx_description
1 polymer ?
#
loop_
_entity_poly.entity_id
_entity_poly.type
_entity_poly.pdbx_seq_one_letter_code
_entity_poly.pdbx_strand_id
1 'polypeptide(L)'
;MVIGDAPVPGDVVFGWSPWRYVVAAAAMGFFGAVVGVLWWESMFLLFPPPAGRPGNLVIANAVRSVTIYTISFAIFSLLFSRTRPAWLRFGVDWVDLAAERRDVVVVPCAAVTSARVRWVWPVAMLDVVVGSADESRVMRLDRGGRRPLRKCKGDQLRFSMPIAGLRSSSADIRSELRRRGFGE
;
A
#
# COMPACT_ATOMS: atom_id res chain seq x y z
N MET A 1 -7.47 1.80 24.05
CA MET A 1 -7.64 0.45 24.61
C MET A 1 -8.08 -0.46 23.47
N VAL A 2 -7.14 -1.15 22.83
CA VAL A 2 -7.44 -2.20 21.84
C VAL A 2 -7.50 -3.47 22.66
N ILE A 3 -8.69 -4.08 22.77
CA ILE A 3 -8.83 -5.40 23.34
C ILE A 3 -8.05 -6.33 22.41
N GLY A 4 -6.92 -6.81 22.92
CA GLY A 4 -6.10 -7.79 22.24
C GLY A 4 -6.84 -9.11 22.28
N ASP A 5 -7.56 -9.44 21.22
CA ASP A 5 -7.85 -10.83 20.93
C ASP A 5 -6.51 -11.50 20.68
N ALA A 6 -6.07 -12.32 21.63
CA ALA A 6 -4.91 -13.18 21.45
C ALA A 6 -5.10 -13.94 20.12
N PRO A 7 -4.05 -14.05 19.28
CA PRO A 7 -4.16 -14.79 18.04
C PRO A 7 -4.62 -16.22 18.36
N VAL A 8 -5.74 -16.63 17.77
CA VAL A 8 -6.26 -17.98 17.90
C VAL A 8 -5.27 -18.93 17.21
N PRO A 9 -5.03 -20.15 17.72
CA PRO A 9 -4.15 -21.11 17.06
C PRO A 9 -4.54 -21.30 15.58
N GLY A 10 -3.63 -20.96 14.66
CA GLY A 10 -3.89 -21.01 13.21
C GLY A 10 -4.05 -19.64 12.53
N ASP A 11 -4.16 -18.56 13.30
CA ASP A 11 -4.23 -17.22 12.76
C ASP A 11 -2.85 -16.70 12.33
N VAL A 12 -2.79 -16.11 11.13
CA VAL A 12 -1.58 -15.47 10.61
C VAL A 12 -1.80 -13.97 10.54
N VAL A 13 -1.06 -13.23 11.38
CA VAL A 13 -1.14 -11.77 11.45
C VAL A 13 0.05 -11.13 10.76
N PHE A 14 -0.23 -10.44 9.67
CA PHE A 14 0.69 -9.57 8.97
C PHE A 14 0.54 -8.15 9.50
N GLY A 15 1.23 -7.87 10.60
CA GLY A 15 1.24 -6.57 11.26
C GLY A 15 2.10 -5.53 10.52
N TRP A 16 1.99 -4.28 10.93
CA TRP A 16 2.74 -3.17 10.34
C TRP A 16 4.19 -3.08 10.83
N SER A 17 5.06 -2.56 9.96
CA SER A 17 6.46 -2.26 10.19
C SER A 17 6.74 -0.81 9.77
N PRO A 18 7.05 0.09 10.73
CA PRO A 18 7.41 1.47 10.44
C PRO A 18 8.58 1.57 9.47
N TRP A 19 9.59 0.71 9.65
CA TRP A 19 10.78 0.70 8.80
C TRP A 19 10.45 0.35 7.35
N ARG A 20 9.69 -0.73 7.12
CA ARG A 20 9.30 -1.13 5.76
C ARG A 20 8.40 -0.10 5.10
N TYR A 21 7.57 0.59 5.89
CA TYR A 21 6.75 1.70 5.41
C TYR A 21 7.61 2.89 4.98
N VAL A 22 8.59 3.29 5.80
CA VAL A 22 9.54 4.36 5.46
C VAL A 22 10.31 4.03 4.19
N VAL A 23 10.81 2.81 4.04
CA VAL A 23 11.52 2.37 2.83
C VAL A 23 10.61 2.48 1.60
N ALA A 24 9.36 2.03 1.70
CA ALA A 24 8.40 2.13 0.59
C ALA A 24 8.04 3.58 0.27
N ALA A 25 7.82 4.42 1.28
CA ALA A 25 7.53 5.84 1.10
C ALA A 25 8.74 6.60 0.53
N ALA A 26 9.95 6.28 0.97
CA ALA A 26 11.18 6.82 0.40
C ALA A 26 11.33 6.42 -1.08
N ALA A 27 11.05 5.16 -1.43
CA ALA A 27 11.05 4.74 -2.83
C ALA A 27 10.05 5.56 -3.67
N MET A 28 8.81 5.73 -3.19
CA MET A 28 7.84 6.61 -3.86
C MET A 28 8.33 8.05 -4.01
N GLY A 29 8.85 8.63 -2.93
CA GLY A 29 9.34 10.00 -2.91
C GLY A 29 10.50 10.20 -3.89
N PHE A 30 11.45 9.27 -3.91
CA PHE A 30 12.55 9.26 -4.86
C PHE A 30 12.06 9.24 -6.30
N PHE A 31 11.15 8.34 -6.62
CA PHE A 31 10.60 8.26 -7.98
C PHE A 31 9.83 9.51 -8.38
N GLY A 32 8.98 10.05 -7.49
CA GLY A 32 8.28 11.31 -7.74
C GLY A 32 9.24 12.46 -8.00
N ALA A 33 10.34 12.54 -7.24
CA ALA A 33 11.33 13.57 -7.42
C ALA A 33 12.13 13.41 -8.73
N VAL A 34 12.53 12.19 -9.09
CA VAL A 34 13.22 11.92 -10.36
C VAL A 34 12.33 12.27 -11.54
N VAL A 35 11.06 11.86 -11.54
CA VAL A 35 10.10 12.23 -12.59
C VAL A 35 9.92 13.75 -12.65
N GLY A 36 9.84 14.42 -11.50
CA GLY A 36 9.74 15.88 -11.42
C GLY A 36 10.96 16.58 -12.02
N VAL A 37 12.18 16.12 -11.72
CA VAL A 37 13.41 16.65 -12.30
C VAL A 37 13.46 16.41 -13.80
N LEU A 38 13.16 15.19 -14.27
CA LEU A 38 13.16 14.87 -15.70
C LEU A 38 12.13 15.70 -16.47
N TRP A 39 10.95 15.91 -15.90
CA TRP A 39 9.92 16.77 -16.47
C TRP A 39 10.38 18.22 -16.55
N TRP A 40 10.99 18.73 -15.47
CA TRP A 40 11.55 20.08 -15.41
C TRP A 40 12.63 20.28 -16.47
N GLU A 41 13.62 19.40 -16.56
CA GLU A 41 14.68 19.44 -17.58
C GLU A 41 14.10 19.33 -19.01
N SER A 42 13.07 18.49 -19.22
CA SER A 42 12.39 18.41 -20.51
C SER A 42 11.70 19.73 -20.89
N MET A 43 11.20 20.49 -19.91
CA MET A 43 10.68 21.84 -20.18
C MET A 43 11.78 22.84 -20.57
N PHE A 44 13.01 22.73 -20.03
CA PHE A 44 14.13 23.57 -20.48
C PHE A 44 14.58 23.27 -21.91
N LEU A 45 14.37 22.03 -22.39
CA LEU A 45 14.60 21.71 -23.80
C LEU A 45 13.55 22.32 -24.73
N LEU A 46 12.30 22.44 -24.25
CA LEU A 46 11.20 23.08 -24.99
C LEU A 46 11.26 24.60 -24.92
N PHE A 47 11.79 25.16 -23.84
CA PHE A 47 11.97 26.58 -23.60
C PHE A 47 13.41 26.83 -23.17
N PRO A 48 14.33 27.11 -24.13
CA PRO A 48 15.73 27.31 -23.81
C PRO A 48 15.86 28.44 -22.78
N PRO A 49 16.55 28.21 -21.65
CA PRO A 49 16.80 29.27 -20.70
C PRO A 49 17.73 30.31 -21.33
N PRO A 50 17.67 31.58 -20.91
CA PRO A 50 18.73 32.53 -21.24
C PRO A 50 20.07 31.95 -20.77
N ALA A 51 21.02 31.88 -21.69
CA ALA A 51 22.30 31.19 -21.53
C ALA A 51 23.07 31.68 -20.29
N GLY A 52 23.70 30.75 -19.53
CA GLY A 52 24.71 31.14 -18.54
C GLY A 52 24.88 30.28 -17.28
N ARG A 53 24.08 29.22 -17.03
CA ARG A 53 24.30 28.36 -15.85
C ARG A 53 25.30 27.22 -16.13
N PRO A 54 26.33 27.04 -15.29
CA PRO A 54 27.23 25.89 -15.41
C PRO A 54 26.49 24.58 -15.07
N GLY A 55 26.63 23.57 -15.93
CA GLY A 55 25.91 22.29 -15.81
C GLY A 55 26.12 21.56 -14.48
N ASN A 56 27.31 21.67 -13.89
CA ASN A 56 27.62 21.06 -12.58
C ASN A 56 26.73 21.59 -11.45
N LEU A 57 26.32 22.87 -11.52
CA LEU A 57 25.50 23.50 -10.49
C LEU A 57 24.03 23.09 -10.62
N VAL A 58 23.58 22.79 -11.84
CA VAL A 58 22.25 22.23 -12.13
C VAL A 58 22.14 20.80 -11.60
N ILE A 59 23.13 19.95 -11.90
CA ILE A 59 23.17 18.56 -11.42
C ILE A 59 23.20 18.51 -9.88
N ALA A 60 24.06 19.31 -9.24
CA ALA A 60 24.14 19.35 -7.78
C ALA A 60 22.81 19.80 -7.13
N ASN A 61 22.12 20.78 -7.74
CA ASN A 61 20.85 21.25 -7.22
C ASN A 61 19.71 20.23 -7.45
N ALA A 62 19.74 19.50 -8.56
CA ALA A 62 18.80 18.40 -8.83
C ALA A 62 18.97 17.27 -7.82
N VAL A 63 20.20 16.81 -7.58
CA VAL A 63 20.50 15.78 -6.56
C VAL A 63 20.02 16.23 -5.17
N ARG A 64 20.35 17.47 -4.77
CA ARG A 64 19.90 18.04 -3.50
C ARG A 64 18.38 18.03 -3.38
N SER A 65 17.67 18.47 -4.41
CA SER A 65 16.20 18.53 -4.41
C SER A 65 15.58 17.14 -4.33
N VAL A 66 16.12 16.16 -5.05
CA VAL A 66 15.69 14.75 -5.00
C VAL A 66 15.88 14.18 -3.60
N THR A 67 17.04 14.38 -2.98
CA THR A 67 17.32 13.90 -1.63
C THR A 67 16.36 14.51 -0.61
N ILE A 68 16.19 15.84 -0.63
CA ILE A 68 15.30 16.55 0.31
C ILE A 68 13.85 16.05 0.16
N TYR A 69 13.36 15.95 -1.07
CA TYR A 69 11.98 15.51 -1.32
C TYR A 69 11.77 14.06 -0.87
N THR A 70 12.70 13.16 -1.19
CA THR A 70 12.66 11.75 -0.81
C THR A 70 12.55 11.57 0.71
N ILE A 71 13.44 12.25 1.44
CA ILE A 71 13.48 12.18 2.91
C ILE A 71 12.24 12.81 3.51
N SER A 72 11.86 14.01 3.05
CA SER A 72 10.69 14.73 3.58
C SER A 72 9.42 13.93 3.36
N PHE A 73 9.21 13.40 2.14
CA PHE A 73 8.06 12.58 1.81
C PHE A 73 7.98 11.36 2.74
N ALA A 74 9.08 10.62 2.93
CA ALA A 74 9.10 9.46 3.82
C ALA A 74 8.77 9.82 5.28
N ILE A 75 9.32 10.92 5.80
CA ILE A 75 9.07 11.39 7.16
C ILE A 75 7.61 11.84 7.33
N PHE A 76 7.10 12.68 6.43
CA PHE A 76 5.71 13.14 6.49
C PHE A 76 4.75 11.97 6.35
N SER A 77 4.95 11.07 5.39
CA SER A 77 4.14 9.85 5.25
C SER A 77 4.15 9.02 6.54
N LEU A 78 5.31 8.84 7.17
CA LEU A 78 5.41 8.13 8.44
C LEU A 78 4.65 8.83 9.57
N LEU A 79 4.76 10.15 9.68
CA LEU A 79 4.06 10.94 10.71
C LEU A 79 2.55 10.85 10.54
N PHE A 80 2.06 10.91 9.30
CA PHE A 80 0.63 10.74 9.01
C PHE A 80 0.15 9.29 9.22
N SER A 81 1.00 8.28 8.96
CA SER A 81 0.63 6.86 9.06
C SER A 81 0.74 6.26 10.46
N ARG A 82 1.67 6.78 11.30
CA ARG A 82 1.92 6.31 12.69
C ARG A 82 0.68 6.33 13.59
N THR A 83 -0.33 7.12 13.26
CA THR A 83 -1.56 7.15 14.04
C THR A 83 -2.44 5.91 13.82
N ARG A 84 -2.39 5.24 12.66
CA ARG A 84 -3.34 4.18 12.28
C ARG A 84 -2.82 3.22 11.17
N PRO A 85 -1.96 2.24 11.50
CA PRO A 85 -1.28 1.40 10.51
C PRO A 85 -2.21 0.40 9.79
N ALA A 86 -1.83 0.03 8.57
CA ALA A 86 -2.46 -1.06 7.83
C ALA A 86 -2.12 -2.42 8.47
N TRP A 87 -3.07 -3.36 8.44
CA TRP A 87 -2.83 -4.72 8.90
C TRP A 87 -3.66 -5.72 8.10
N LEU A 88 -3.16 -6.95 8.02
CA LEU A 88 -3.78 -8.07 7.34
C LEU A 88 -3.77 -9.25 8.31
N ARG A 89 -4.92 -9.88 8.54
CA ARG A 89 -5.01 -11.11 9.33
C ARG A 89 -5.78 -12.17 8.56
N PHE A 90 -5.23 -13.37 8.53
CA PHE A 90 -5.93 -14.54 8.06
C PHE A 90 -6.39 -15.33 9.28
N GLY A 91 -7.69 -15.30 9.57
CA GLY A 91 -8.35 -16.15 10.54
C GLY A 91 -8.77 -17.47 9.91
N VAL A 92 -9.24 -18.45 10.69
CA VAL A 92 -9.66 -19.76 10.16
C VAL A 92 -10.67 -19.63 9.01
N ASP A 93 -11.73 -18.84 9.23
CA ASP A 93 -12.85 -18.70 8.29
C ASP A 93 -13.00 -17.29 7.70
N TRP A 94 -12.05 -16.38 7.96
CA TRP A 94 -12.12 -15.00 7.48
C TRP A 94 -10.75 -14.38 7.16
N VAL A 95 -10.81 -13.32 6.38
CA VAL A 95 -9.68 -12.45 6.04
C VAL A 95 -10.01 -11.03 6.49
N ASP A 96 -9.24 -10.52 7.44
CA ASP A 96 -9.34 -9.13 7.89
C ASP A 96 -8.42 -8.25 7.06
N LEU A 97 -9.02 -7.29 6.37
CA LEU A 97 -8.33 -6.30 5.55
C LEU A 97 -8.54 -4.93 6.18
N ALA A 98 -7.48 -4.32 6.68
CA ALA A 98 -7.55 -2.94 7.14
C ALA A 98 -6.52 -2.10 6.41
N ALA A 99 -7.02 -1.19 5.58
CA ALA A 99 -6.21 -0.12 5.04
C ALA A 99 -5.91 0.92 6.14
N GLU A 100 -4.98 1.81 5.84
CA GLU A 100 -4.58 2.91 6.71
C GLU A 100 -5.81 3.66 7.26
N ARG A 101 -5.87 3.89 8.58
CA ARG A 101 -7.02 4.51 9.29
C ARG A 101 -8.23 3.61 9.65
N ARG A 102 -8.00 2.46 10.29
CA ARG A 102 -8.95 1.72 11.18
C ARG A 102 -10.23 1.11 10.59
N ASP A 103 -10.62 1.38 9.35
CA ASP A 103 -11.78 0.69 8.75
C ASP A 103 -11.38 -0.74 8.35
N VAL A 104 -11.89 -1.70 9.10
CA VAL A 104 -11.63 -3.13 8.89
C VAL A 104 -12.74 -3.69 8.02
N VAL A 105 -12.35 -4.37 6.95
CA VAL A 105 -13.23 -5.18 6.12
C VAL A 105 -12.92 -6.62 6.44
N VAL A 106 -13.88 -7.32 7.02
CA VAL A 106 -13.80 -8.75 7.30
C VAL A 106 -14.50 -9.48 6.16
N VAL A 107 -13.74 -10.28 5.44
CA VAL A 107 -14.25 -11.07 4.31
C VAL A 107 -14.25 -12.53 4.70
N PRO A 108 -15.39 -13.22 4.74
CA PRO A 108 -15.42 -14.67 4.96
C PRO A 108 -14.61 -15.39 3.87
N CYS A 109 -13.80 -16.37 4.26
CA CYS A 109 -12.99 -17.17 3.34
C CYS A 109 -13.84 -17.81 2.24
N ALA A 110 -15.05 -18.27 2.57
CA ALA A 110 -16.00 -18.85 1.62
C ALA A 110 -16.52 -17.85 0.57
N ALA A 111 -16.46 -16.55 0.86
CA ALA A 111 -16.86 -15.48 -0.05
C ALA A 111 -15.69 -15.02 -0.94
N VAL A 112 -14.45 -15.39 -0.62
CA VAL A 112 -13.26 -15.03 -1.42
C VAL A 112 -13.21 -15.90 -2.66
N THR A 113 -13.48 -15.31 -3.82
CA THR A 113 -13.41 -15.99 -5.11
C THR A 113 -11.97 -16.10 -5.60
N SER A 114 -11.16 -15.05 -5.38
CA SER A 114 -9.73 -15.08 -5.66
C SER A 114 -9.00 -13.99 -4.88
N ALA A 115 -7.74 -14.21 -4.57
CA ALA A 115 -6.88 -13.18 -3.99
C ALA A 115 -5.50 -13.20 -4.64
N ARG A 116 -4.98 -12.02 -4.98
CA ARG A 116 -3.67 -11.90 -5.62
C ARG A 116 -2.91 -10.66 -5.20
N VAL A 117 -1.59 -10.79 -5.19
CA VAL A 117 -0.68 -9.68 -4.94
C VAL A 117 -0.16 -9.13 -6.26
N ARG A 118 -0.62 -7.93 -6.62
CA ARG A 118 -0.24 -7.22 -7.85
C ARG A 118 0.76 -6.11 -7.54
N TRP A 119 1.74 -5.92 -8.40
CA TRP A 119 2.58 -4.73 -8.38
C TRP A 119 1.89 -3.59 -9.14
N VAL A 120 1.59 -2.51 -8.42
CA VAL A 120 1.17 -1.22 -8.98
C VAL A 120 2.27 -0.25 -8.63
N TRP A 121 3.21 -0.09 -9.55
CA TRP A 121 4.45 0.64 -9.33
C TRP A 121 4.20 1.98 -8.61
N PRO A 122 4.94 2.30 -7.52
CA PRO A 122 6.08 1.57 -6.94
C PRO A 122 5.69 0.62 -5.77
N VAL A 123 4.43 0.19 -5.67
CA VAL A 123 3.87 -0.51 -4.50
C VAL A 123 3.24 -1.85 -4.86
N ALA A 124 3.40 -2.83 -3.97
CA ALA A 124 2.59 -4.04 -4.03
C ALA A 124 1.21 -3.81 -3.38
N MET A 125 0.17 -4.23 -4.09
CA MET A 125 -1.24 -4.17 -3.68
C MET A 125 -1.75 -5.59 -3.50
N LEU A 126 -2.47 -5.85 -2.41
CA LEU A 126 -3.29 -7.05 -2.28
C LEU A 126 -4.67 -6.74 -2.84
N ASP A 127 -5.12 -7.58 -3.76
CA ASP A 127 -6.47 -7.60 -4.30
C ASP A 127 -7.20 -8.83 -3.78
N VAL A 128 -8.34 -8.63 -3.12
CA VAL A 128 -9.27 -9.69 -2.72
C VAL A 128 -10.56 -9.51 -3.49
N VAL A 129 -10.98 -10.53 -4.22
CA VAL A 129 -12.18 -10.54 -5.05
C VAL A 129 -13.24 -11.39 -4.36
N VAL A 130 -14.44 -10.83 -4.28
CA VAL A 130 -15.62 -11.41 -3.64
C VAL A 130 -16.76 -11.43 -4.67
N GLY A 131 -17.54 -12.51 -4.71
CA GLY A 131 -18.73 -12.58 -5.55
C GLY A 131 -19.80 -11.58 -5.08
N SER A 132 -20.54 -10.97 -6.00
CA SER A 132 -21.61 -10.01 -5.67
C SER A 132 -22.70 -10.62 -4.78
N ALA A 133 -23.00 -11.91 -4.96
CA ALA A 133 -23.95 -12.67 -4.14
C ALA A 133 -23.55 -12.75 -2.66
N ASP A 134 -22.24 -12.70 -2.37
CA ASP A 134 -21.70 -12.79 -1.02
C ASP A 134 -21.36 -11.41 -0.42
N GLU A 135 -21.70 -10.30 -1.09
CA GLU A 135 -21.42 -8.96 -0.58
C GLU A 135 -22.05 -8.73 0.80
N SER A 136 -23.26 -9.25 1.03
CA SER A 136 -23.97 -9.11 2.31
C SER A 136 -23.23 -9.78 3.48
N ARG A 137 -22.35 -10.73 3.19
CA ARG A 137 -21.54 -11.45 4.18
C ARG A 137 -20.26 -10.68 4.56
N VAL A 138 -19.89 -9.66 3.79
CA VAL A 138 -18.72 -8.82 4.07
C VAL A 138 -19.05 -7.87 5.21
N MET A 139 -18.40 -8.05 6.36
CA MET A 139 -18.60 -7.17 7.50
C MET A 139 -17.69 -5.94 7.37
N ARG A 140 -18.31 -4.77 7.46
CA ARG A 140 -17.61 -3.48 7.46
C ARG A 140 -17.66 -2.90 8.86
N LEU A 141 -16.50 -2.88 9.51
CA LEU A 141 -16.35 -2.25 10.81
C LEU A 141 -15.92 -0.81 10.56
N ASP A 142 -16.90 0.10 10.57
CA ASP A 142 -16.64 1.53 10.45
C ASP A 142 -16.03 2.05 11.75
N ARG A 143 -14.78 2.48 11.69
CA ARG A 143 -14.07 3.08 12.83
C ARG A 143 -13.53 4.47 12.46
N GLY A 144 -14.18 5.12 11.49
CA GLY A 144 -13.91 6.50 11.11
C GLY A 144 -12.57 6.68 10.41
N GLY A 145 -12.24 5.82 9.43
CA GLY A 145 -11.17 6.18 8.51
C GLY A 145 -11.26 5.60 7.11
N ARG A 146 -10.12 5.25 6.50
CA ARG A 146 -10.04 5.03 5.05
C ARG A 146 -10.23 3.55 4.77
N ARG A 147 -11.36 3.23 4.16
CA ARG A 147 -11.69 1.88 3.73
C ARG A 147 -10.69 1.37 2.68
N PRO A 148 -10.43 0.05 2.63
CA PRO A 148 -9.85 -0.57 1.45
C PRO A 148 -10.60 -0.12 0.20
N LEU A 149 -9.86 0.11 -0.89
CA LEU A 149 -10.47 0.61 -2.12
C LEU A 149 -11.42 -0.45 -2.66
N ARG A 150 -12.72 -0.16 -2.59
CA ARG A 150 -13.77 -1.01 -3.14
C ARG A 150 -13.99 -0.63 -4.60
N LYS A 151 -13.83 -1.58 -5.51
CA LYS A 151 -14.23 -1.44 -6.92
C LYS A 151 -15.22 -2.54 -7.27
N CYS A 152 -16.36 -2.16 -7.82
CA CYS A 152 -17.29 -3.10 -8.43
C CYS A 152 -16.89 -3.30 -9.90
N LYS A 153 -16.81 -4.54 -10.36
CA LYS A 153 -16.55 -4.88 -11.77
C LYS A 153 -17.47 -6.03 -12.17
N GLY A 154 -18.58 -5.72 -12.82
CA GLY A 154 -19.63 -6.71 -13.10
C GLY A 154 -20.16 -7.31 -11.79
N ASP A 155 -20.27 -8.63 -11.74
CA ASP A 155 -20.71 -9.40 -10.56
C ASP A 155 -19.62 -9.64 -9.52
N GLN A 156 -18.53 -8.89 -9.57
CA GLN A 156 -17.41 -9.05 -8.64
C GLN A 156 -17.12 -7.77 -7.87
N LEU A 157 -16.94 -7.94 -6.57
CA LEU A 157 -16.49 -6.93 -5.66
C LEU A 157 -15.01 -7.11 -5.37
N ARG A 158 -14.20 -6.09 -5.69
CA ARG A 158 -12.77 -6.11 -5.45
C ARG A 158 -12.40 -5.15 -4.33
N PHE A 159 -11.73 -5.67 -3.32
CA PHE A 159 -11.07 -4.91 -2.26
C PHE A 159 -9.58 -4.85 -2.56
N SER A 160 -9.05 -3.65 -2.69
CA SER A 160 -7.62 -3.42 -2.90
C SER A 160 -7.01 -2.66 -1.72
N MET A 161 -5.87 -3.14 -1.21
CA MET A 161 -5.11 -2.42 -0.20
C MET A 161 -3.60 -2.48 -0.46
N PRO A 162 -2.86 -1.40 -0.14
CA PRO A 162 -1.40 -1.44 -0.20
C PRO A 162 -0.86 -2.36 0.89
N ILE A 163 0.08 -3.23 0.53
CA ILE A 163 0.83 -4.07 1.49
C ILE A 163 2.19 -3.47 1.85
N ALA A 164 2.50 -2.28 1.32
CA ALA A 164 3.67 -1.51 1.71
C ALA A 164 3.64 -1.23 3.22
N GLY A 165 4.71 -1.63 3.91
CA GLY A 165 4.82 -1.49 5.36
C GLY A 165 4.26 -2.65 6.16
N LEU A 166 3.75 -3.74 5.56
CA LEU A 166 3.52 -4.97 6.34
C LEU A 166 4.86 -5.64 6.70
N ARG A 167 4.94 -6.28 7.87
CA ARG A 167 6.13 -6.96 8.41
C ARG A 167 6.60 -8.10 7.51
N SER A 168 5.70 -8.67 6.70
CA SER A 168 6.01 -9.82 5.85
C SER A 168 6.19 -9.45 4.38
N SER A 169 6.96 -10.28 3.70
CA SER A 169 7.23 -10.11 2.27
C SER A 169 5.97 -10.38 1.44
N SER A 170 5.95 -9.85 0.21
CA SER A 170 4.90 -10.21 -0.74
C SER A 170 4.90 -11.71 -1.06
N ALA A 171 6.06 -12.39 -0.95
CA ALA A 171 6.17 -13.83 -1.12
C ALA A 171 5.50 -14.59 0.04
N ASP A 172 5.65 -14.12 1.28
CA ASP A 172 5.01 -14.74 2.45
C ASP A 172 3.48 -14.63 2.34
N ILE A 173 2.99 -13.46 1.92
CA ILE A 173 1.56 -13.24 1.70
C ILE A 173 1.05 -14.16 0.58
N ARG A 174 1.78 -14.27 -0.54
CA ARG A 174 1.41 -15.19 -1.63
C ARG A 174 1.42 -16.65 -1.19
N SER A 175 2.40 -17.05 -0.38
CA SER A 175 2.50 -18.41 0.16
C SER A 175 1.29 -18.72 1.04
N GLU A 176 0.89 -17.80 1.91
CA GLU A 176 -0.29 -17.97 2.77
C GLU A 176 -1.60 -17.98 1.94
N LEU A 177 -1.70 -17.16 0.90
CA LEU A 177 -2.83 -17.22 -0.04
C LEU A 177 -2.93 -18.58 -0.72
N ARG A 178 -1.82 -19.14 -1.21
CA ARG A 178 -1.78 -20.47 -1.84
C ARG A 178 -2.12 -21.57 -0.84
N ARG A 179 -1.58 -21.50 0.37
CA ARG A 179 -1.86 -22.45 1.46
C ARG A 179 -3.35 -22.53 1.78
N ARG A 180 -4.07 -21.40 1.68
CA ARG A 180 -5.50 -21.30 1.94
C ARG A 180 -6.38 -21.52 0.71
N GLY A 181 -5.79 -21.84 -0.44
CA GLY A 181 -6.53 -22.06 -1.69
C GLY A 181 -7.08 -20.78 -2.33
N PHE A 182 -6.66 -19.59 -1.88
CA PHE A 182 -7.03 -18.31 -2.49
C PHE A 182 -6.08 -17.87 -3.60
N GLY A 183 -4.88 -18.46 -3.62
CA GLY A 183 -3.74 -17.99 -4.39
C GLY A 183 -3.63 -18.61 -5.79
N GLU A 184 -3.81 -17.70 -6.77
CA GLU A 184 -3.67 -17.82 -8.24
C GLU A 184 -4.58 -18.83 -8.95
#